data_AF-A0AAU2SPN6-F1
#
_entry.id   AF-A0AAU2SPN6-F1
#
_cell.length_a   1.000
_cell.length_b   1.000
_cell.length_c   1.000
_cell.angle_alpha   90.00
_cell.angle_beta   90.00
_cell.angle_gamma   90.00
#
_symmetry.space_group_name_H-M   'P 1'
#
loop_
_entity.id
_entity.type
_entity.pdbx_description
1 polymer ?
#
loop_
_entity_poly.entity_id
_entity_poly.type
_entity_poly.pdbx_seq_one_letter_code
_entity_poly.pdbx_strand_id
1 'polypeptide(L)'
;MIDHLRERSLGVDPVCRVLELSPSTYFARKKRPKSARRLRDEQLMPLIEEIHVESGATYGARRVTRALRRKGIDVARCTVERLMRELGIKGVIRGRRRRTTVPEPSAPRPPDLVDRNFTASRPDQLWVADMTYVRTWSGWWRSSWTCTHG
;
A
#
# COMPACT_ATOMS: atom_id res chain seq x y z
N MET A 1 -5.23 -11.99 -30.85
CA MET A 1 -5.14 -11.22 -32.12
C MET A 1 -5.04 -12.14 -33.33
N ILE A 2 -3.94 -12.89 -33.53
CA ILE A 2 -3.80 -13.83 -34.68
C ILE A 2 -4.85 -14.96 -34.62
N ASP A 3 -5.14 -15.53 -33.45
CA ASP A 3 -6.19 -16.56 -33.30
C ASP A 3 -7.60 -16.02 -33.65
N HIS A 4 -7.91 -14.77 -33.30
CA HIS A 4 -9.18 -14.12 -33.62
C HIS A 4 -9.35 -13.87 -35.13
N LEU A 5 -8.24 -13.62 -35.85
CA LEU A 5 -8.26 -13.47 -37.31
C LEU A 5 -8.41 -14.82 -38.01
N ARG A 6 -7.92 -15.90 -37.39
CA ARG A 6 -8.11 -17.28 -37.87
C ARG A 6 -9.58 -17.72 -37.78
N GLU A 7 -10.30 -17.30 -36.74
CA GLU A 7 -11.75 -17.51 -36.59
C GLU A 7 -12.57 -16.77 -37.66
N ARG A 8 -12.00 -15.72 -38.25
CA ARG A 8 -12.57 -14.98 -39.40
C ARG A 8 -12.09 -15.53 -40.75
N SER A 9 -11.62 -16.78 -40.78
CA SER A 9 -11.20 -17.52 -41.99
C SER A 9 -9.92 -17.01 -42.67
N LEU A 10 -9.12 -16.17 -42.00
CA LEU A 10 -7.83 -15.73 -42.53
C LEU A 10 -6.73 -16.72 -42.18
N GLY A 11 -5.92 -17.10 -43.17
CA GLY A 11 -4.76 -17.97 -42.98
C GLY A 11 -3.71 -17.34 -42.05
N VAL A 12 -2.98 -18.17 -41.31
CA VAL A 12 -1.95 -17.71 -40.37
C VAL A 12 -0.80 -17.03 -41.12
N ASP A 13 -0.42 -17.53 -42.30
CA ASP A 13 0.66 -16.99 -43.13
C ASP A 13 0.47 -15.53 -43.57
N PRO A 14 -0.67 -15.12 -44.16
CA PRO A 14 -0.87 -13.72 -44.54
C PRO A 14 -0.86 -12.77 -43.32
N VAL A 15 -1.43 -13.20 -42.19
CA VAL A 15 -1.42 -12.41 -40.95
C VAL A 15 0.00 -12.29 -40.37
N CYS A 16 0.76 -13.39 -40.36
CA CYS A 16 2.15 -13.41 -39.96
C CYS A 16 3.03 -12.52 -40.86
N ARG A 17 2.77 -12.49 -42.17
CA ARG A 17 3.47 -11.63 -43.13
C ARG A 17 3.22 -10.14 -42.87
N VAL A 18 1.97 -9.74 -42.60
CA VAL A 18 1.62 -8.34 -42.28
C VAL A 18 2.22 -7.90 -40.94
N LEU A 19 2.33 -8.81 -39.98
CA LEU A 19 2.92 -8.56 -38.66
C LEU A 19 4.45 -8.76 -38.61
N GLU A 20 5.09 -9.04 -39.75
CA GLU A 20 6.53 -9.33 -39.85
C GLU A 20 7.01 -10.44 -38.90
N LEU A 21 6.16 -11.43 -38.64
CA LEU A 21 6.43 -12.58 -37.77
C LEU A 21 6.58 -13.85 -38.60
N SER A 22 7.56 -14.71 -38.26
CA SER A 22 7.63 -16.04 -38.85
C SER A 22 6.49 -16.95 -38.35
N PRO A 23 5.80 -17.70 -39.24
CA PRO A 23 4.79 -18.68 -38.84
C PRO A 23 5.35 -19.74 -37.88
N SER A 24 6.62 -20.13 -38.07
CA SER A 24 7.31 -21.08 -37.18
C SER A 24 7.41 -20.56 -35.75
N THR A 25 7.76 -19.28 -35.58
CA THR A 25 7.81 -18.58 -34.28
C THR A 25 6.43 -18.50 -33.64
N TYR A 26 5.38 -18.27 -34.43
CA TYR A 26 3.99 -18.26 -33.95
C TYR A 26 3.57 -19.62 -33.38
N PHE A 27 3.77 -20.71 -34.14
CA PHE A 27 3.44 -22.06 -33.68
C PHE A 27 4.33 -22.52 -32.52
N ALA A 28 5.62 -22.17 -32.52
CA ALA A 28 6.53 -22.44 -31.42
C ALA A 28 6.10 -21.74 -30.13
N ARG A 29 5.65 -20.48 -30.21
CA ARG A 29 5.10 -19.74 -29.06
C ARG A 29 3.78 -20.33 -28.60
N LYS A 30 2.93 -20.82 -29.51
CA LYS A 30 1.64 -21.46 -29.20
C LYS A 30 1.82 -22.82 -28.52
N LYS A 31 2.83 -23.60 -28.92
CA LYS A 31 3.16 -24.90 -28.30
C LYS A 31 4.00 -24.79 -27.03
N ARG A 32 4.61 -23.63 -26.74
CA ARG A 32 5.46 -23.47 -25.55
C ARG A 32 4.62 -23.69 -24.28
N PRO A 33 5.01 -24.64 -23.41
CA PRO A 33 4.33 -24.83 -22.14
C PRO A 33 4.47 -23.56 -21.28
N LYS A 34 3.50 -23.34 -20.38
CA LYS A 34 3.57 -22.24 -19.42
C LYS A 34 4.87 -22.38 -18.61
N SER A 35 5.60 -21.28 -18.45
CA SER A 35 6.84 -21.30 -17.67
C SER A 35 6.55 -21.69 -16.21
N ALA A 36 7.51 -22.31 -15.54
CA ALA A 36 7.40 -22.66 -14.12
C ALA A 36 7.07 -21.45 -13.22
N ARG A 37 7.44 -20.23 -13.65
CA ARG A 37 7.03 -18.99 -12.99
C ARG A 37 5.54 -18.73 -13.13
N ARG A 38 4.99 -18.86 -14.34
CA ARG A 38 3.57 -18.60 -14.61
C ARG A 38 2.66 -19.61 -13.91
N LEU A 39 3.09 -20.88 -13.84
CA LEU A 39 2.38 -21.90 -13.07
C LEU A 39 2.33 -21.57 -11.57
N ARG A 40 3.46 -21.14 -10.99
CA ARG A 40 3.50 -20.68 -9.59
C ARG A 40 2.64 -19.45 -9.35
N ASP A 41 2.67 -18.49 -10.27
CA ASP A 41 1.83 -17.30 -10.19
C ASP A 41 0.33 -17.66 -10.19
N GLU A 42 -0.09 -18.56 -11.09
CA GLU A 42 -1.48 -19.06 -11.15
C GLU A 42 -1.92 -19.77 -9.86
N GLN A 43 -1.00 -20.42 -9.15
CA GLN A 43 -1.28 -21.02 -7.84
C GLN A 43 -1.35 -19.98 -6.72
N LEU A 44 -0.59 -18.89 -6.81
CA LEU A 44 -0.54 -17.83 -5.80
C LEU A 44 -1.70 -16.84 -5.90
N MET A 45 -2.21 -16.58 -7.12
CA MET A 45 -3.32 -15.66 -7.36
C MET A 45 -4.57 -15.96 -6.50
N PRO A 46 -5.13 -17.18 -6.47
CA PRO A 46 -6.32 -17.48 -5.66
C PRO A 46 -6.06 -17.34 -4.16
N LEU A 47 -4.86 -17.68 -3.68
CA LEU A 47 -4.48 -17.53 -2.27
C LEU A 47 -4.40 -16.05 -1.86
N ILE A 48 -3.91 -15.20 -2.76
CA ILE A 48 -3.86 -13.75 -2.56
C ILE A 48 -5.28 -13.17 -2.49
N GLU A 49 -6.18 -13.61 -3.37
CA GLU A 49 -7.60 -13.22 -3.36
C GLU A 49 -8.30 -13.64 -2.07
N GLU A 50 -8.17 -14.90 -1.67
CA GLU A 50 -8.76 -15.45 -0.44
C GLU A 50 -8.31 -14.63 0.78
N ILE A 51 -7.01 -14.42 0.95
CA ILE A 51 -6.45 -13.61 2.06
C ILE A 51 -6.97 -12.18 2.00
N HIS A 52 -7.11 -11.60 0.81
CA HIS A 52 -7.59 -10.23 0.67
C HIS A 52 -9.07 -10.12 1.06
N VAL A 53 -9.91 -11.06 0.62
CA VAL A 53 -11.33 -11.15 0.97
C VAL A 53 -11.51 -11.40 2.46
N GLU A 54 -10.80 -12.36 3.03
CA GLU A 54 -10.81 -12.68 4.48
C GLU A 54 -10.42 -11.45 5.32
N SER A 55 -9.51 -10.61 4.82
CA SER A 55 -9.10 -9.37 5.49
C SER A 55 -10.09 -8.20 5.34
N GLY A 56 -11.24 -8.40 4.70
CA GLY A 56 -12.22 -7.35 4.39
C GLY A 56 -11.66 -6.29 3.43
N ALA A 57 -10.93 -6.74 2.39
CA ALA A 57 -10.29 -5.90 1.38
C ALA A 57 -9.31 -4.82 1.91
N THR A 58 -8.87 -4.93 3.16
CA THR A 58 -8.02 -3.91 3.79
C THR A 58 -6.54 -4.17 3.54
N TYR A 59 -6.12 -5.42 3.35
CA TYR A 59 -4.71 -5.77 3.29
C TYR A 59 -4.08 -5.39 1.95
N GLY A 60 -2.99 -4.61 2.02
CA GLY A 60 -2.07 -4.40 0.90
C GLY A 60 -0.96 -5.44 0.84
N ALA A 61 -0.11 -5.36 -0.18
CA ALA A 61 0.90 -6.37 -0.50
C ALA A 61 1.80 -6.77 0.68
N ARG A 62 2.21 -5.82 1.53
CA ARG A 62 3.02 -6.12 2.72
C ARG A 62 2.30 -7.04 3.72
N ARG A 63 1.00 -6.83 3.94
CA ARG A 63 0.20 -7.63 4.88
C ARG A 63 -0.16 -8.98 4.27
N VAL A 64 -0.50 -9.02 2.99
CA VAL A 64 -0.72 -10.26 2.22
C VAL A 64 0.53 -11.14 2.23
N THR A 65 1.71 -10.57 1.96
CA THR A 65 2.99 -11.31 2.01
C THR A 65 3.23 -11.95 3.38
N ARG A 66 2.92 -11.23 4.47
CA ARG A 66 3.02 -11.79 5.84
C ARG A 66 1.97 -12.86 6.13
N ALA A 67 0.78 -12.77 5.54
CA ALA A 67 -0.25 -13.80 5.67
C ALA A 67 0.15 -15.08 4.92
N LEU A 68 0.67 -14.96 3.69
CA LEU A 68 1.21 -16.08 2.93
C LEU A 68 2.35 -16.79 3.66
N ARG A 69 3.28 -16.03 4.26
CA ARG A 69 4.35 -16.60 5.08
C ARG A 69 3.84 -17.35 6.32
N ARG A 70 2.76 -16.87 6.94
CA ARG A 70 2.11 -17.58 8.07
C ARG A 70 1.45 -18.88 7.63
N LYS A 71 0.99 -18.97 6.38
CA LYS A 71 0.51 -20.20 5.74
C LYS A 71 1.66 -21.10 5.21
N GLY A 72 2.93 -20.76 5.50
CA GLY A 72 4.10 -21.56 5.09
C GLY A 72 4.61 -21.30 3.66
N ILE A 73 4.07 -20.29 2.97
CA ILE A 73 4.43 -19.98 1.58
C ILE A 73 5.38 -18.78 1.57
N ASP A 74 6.66 -19.01 1.25
CA ASP A 74 7.61 -17.90 1.10
C ASP A 74 7.56 -17.31 -0.31
N VAL A 75 7.21 -16.03 -0.36
CA VAL A 75 7.09 -15.25 -1.59
C VAL A 75 7.69 -13.88 -1.37
N ALA A 76 8.45 -13.40 -2.34
CA ALA A 76 8.98 -12.04 -2.32
C ALA A 76 7.84 -11.01 -2.42
N ARG A 77 7.97 -9.90 -1.67
CA ARG A 77 6.98 -8.81 -1.67
C ARG A 77 6.69 -8.28 -3.07
N CYS A 78 7.72 -8.14 -3.91
CA CYS A 78 7.59 -7.65 -5.29
C CYS A 78 6.73 -8.56 -6.17
N THR A 79 6.74 -9.88 -5.93
CA THR A 79 5.87 -10.83 -6.62
C THR A 79 4.42 -10.62 -6.22
N VAL A 80 4.15 -10.48 -4.92
CA VAL A 80 2.80 -10.21 -4.41
C VAL A 80 2.29 -8.86 -4.91
N GLU A 81 3.12 -7.81 -4.91
CA GLU A 81 2.77 -6.49 -5.45
C GLU A 81 2.40 -6.57 -6.94
N ARG A 82 3.16 -7.31 -7.74
CA ARG A 82 2.86 -7.52 -9.15
C ARG A 82 1.55 -8.29 -9.34
N LEU A 83 1.36 -9.41 -8.65
CA LEU A 83 0.15 -10.22 -8.77
C LEU A 83 -1.09 -9.46 -8.31
N MET A 84 -1.01 -8.70 -7.21
CA MET A 84 -2.11 -7.83 -6.78
C MET A 84 -2.45 -6.77 -7.84
N ARG A 85 -1.46 -6.22 -8.57
CA ARG A 85 -1.72 -5.30 -9.69
C ARG A 85 -2.41 -6.00 -10.86
N GLU A 86 -1.98 -7.21 -11.22
CA GLU A 86 -2.59 -8.01 -12.28
C GLU A 86 -4.06 -8.36 -11.94
N LEU A 87 -4.36 -8.60 -10.66
CA LEU A 87 -5.69 -8.88 -10.14
C LEU A 87 -6.55 -7.62 -9.87
N GLY A 88 -5.99 -6.42 -10.02
CA GLY A 88 -6.69 -5.16 -9.69
C GLY A 88 -6.91 -4.91 -8.19
N ILE A 89 -6.30 -5.72 -7.32
CA ILE A 89 -6.47 -5.67 -5.87
C ILE A 89 -5.60 -4.57 -5.26
N LYS A 90 -6.21 -3.73 -4.40
CA LYS A 90 -5.51 -2.66 -3.70
C LYS A 90 -5.80 -2.74 -2.21
N GLY A 91 -4.75 -2.59 -1.40
CA GLY A 91 -4.92 -2.44 0.04
C GLY A 91 -5.39 -1.04 0.41
N VAL A 92 -6.16 -0.94 1.50
CA VAL A 92 -6.60 0.34 2.06
C VAL A 92 -5.44 0.98 2.83
N ILE A 93 -5.03 2.17 2.42
CA ILE A 93 -4.10 3.00 3.18
C ILE A 93 -4.93 3.81 4.20
N ARG A 94 -4.97 3.36 5.46
CA ARG A 94 -5.61 4.12 6.54
C ARG A 94 -4.76 5.33 6.91
N GLY A 95 -5.34 6.52 6.74
CA GLY A 95 -4.85 7.76 7.34
C GLY A 95 -3.80 8.49 6.50
N ARG A 96 -4.25 9.40 5.64
CA ARG A 96 -3.41 10.57 5.35
C ARG A 96 -3.28 11.34 6.67
N ARG A 97 -2.09 11.35 7.29
CA ARG A 97 -1.83 12.17 8.47
C ARG A 97 -2.07 13.61 8.06
N ARG A 98 -3.22 14.19 8.42
CA ARG A 98 -3.48 15.61 8.17
C ARG A 98 -2.44 16.37 8.97
N ARG A 99 -1.56 17.09 8.28
CA ARG A 99 -0.65 18.04 8.90
C ARG A 99 -1.50 19.25 9.27
N THR A 100 -2.02 19.27 10.50
CA THR A 100 -2.97 20.31 10.96
C THR A 100 -2.28 21.66 11.16
N THR A 101 -0.98 21.68 11.42
CA THR A 101 -0.23 22.91 11.71
C THR A 101 0.92 23.07 10.71
N VAL A 102 0.78 24.05 9.82
CA VAL A 102 1.91 24.65 9.12
C VAL A 102 2.29 25.86 9.96
N PRO A 103 3.48 25.88 10.60
CA PRO A 103 3.93 27.06 11.34
C PRO A 103 3.99 28.25 10.38
N GLU A 104 3.29 29.33 10.70
CA GLU A 104 3.42 30.60 9.98
C GLU A 104 4.78 31.22 10.35
N PRO A 105 5.72 31.37 9.40
CA PRO A 105 7.08 31.81 9.72
C PRO A 105 7.15 33.22 10.31
N SER A 106 6.16 34.06 9.99
CA SER A 106 6.03 35.45 10.41
C SER A 106 5.26 35.64 11.71
N ALA A 107 4.67 34.58 12.29
CA ALA A 107 3.96 34.71 13.55
C ALA A 107 4.97 34.99 14.68
N PRO A 108 4.73 35.99 15.55
CA PRO A 108 5.59 36.25 16.69
C PRO A 108 5.59 35.00 17.57
N ARG A 109 6.78 34.41 17.74
CA ARG A 109 6.95 33.28 18.66
C ARG A 109 6.82 33.83 20.06
N PRO A 110 5.93 33.29 20.90
CA PRO A 110 5.90 33.67 22.30
C PRO A 110 7.30 33.41 22.91
N PRO A 111 7.84 34.35 23.68
CA PRO A 111 9.15 34.18 24.30
C PRO A 111 9.12 32.96 25.22
N ASP A 112 10.19 32.16 25.17
CA ASP A 112 10.39 31.06 26.12
C ASP A 112 10.77 31.66 27.47
N LEU A 113 9.78 31.92 28.32
CA LEU A 113 9.98 32.59 29.62
C LEU A 113 10.79 31.76 30.63
N VAL A 114 11.07 30.50 30.31
CA VAL A 114 11.73 29.56 31.22
C VAL A 114 13.02 28.98 30.63
N ASP A 115 13.42 29.37 29.42
CA ASP A 115 14.61 28.85 28.72
C ASP A 115 14.72 27.31 28.78
N ARG A 116 13.57 26.62 28.70
CA ARG A 116 13.43 25.16 28.86
C ARG A 116 13.90 24.57 30.21
N ASN A 117 14.04 25.40 31.24
CA ASN A 117 14.26 24.97 32.62
C ASN A 117 12.92 24.79 33.35
N PHE A 118 12.49 23.54 33.51
CA PHE A 118 11.23 23.18 34.17
C PHE A 118 11.39 22.92 35.68
N THR A 119 12.48 23.39 36.28
CA THR A 119 12.75 23.19 37.72
C THR A 119 12.06 24.29 38.53
N ALA A 120 11.17 23.91 39.44
CA ALA A 120 10.53 24.81 40.41
C ALA A 120 11.07 24.57 41.82
N SER A 121 11.25 25.65 42.58
CA SER A 121 11.72 25.60 43.98
C SER A 121 10.58 25.61 45.00
N ARG A 122 9.38 26.03 44.59
CA ARG A 122 8.18 26.14 45.43
C ARG A 122 6.92 25.94 44.56
N PRO A 123 5.81 25.46 45.17
CA PRO A 123 4.46 25.47 44.60
C PRO A 123 4.10 26.79 43.90
N ASP A 124 3.40 26.68 42.77
CA ASP A 124 2.89 27.80 41.94
C ASP A 124 3.95 28.66 41.24
N GLN A 125 5.21 28.24 41.20
CA GLN A 125 6.28 29.00 40.54
C GLN A 125 6.33 28.80 39.02
N LEU A 126 5.94 27.63 38.51
CA LEU A 126 6.03 27.29 37.10
C LEU A 126 4.87 26.38 36.68
N TRP A 127 4.15 26.81 35.63
CA TRP A 127 2.96 26.11 35.14
C TRP A 127 3.26 25.58 33.74
N VAL A 128 3.28 24.25 33.59
CA VAL A 128 3.43 23.59 32.28
C VAL A 128 2.09 23.02 31.84
N ALA A 129 1.64 23.43 30.66
CA ALA A 129 0.46 22.87 30.02
C ALA A 129 0.87 22.25 28.68
N ASP A 130 0.46 21.00 28.47
CA ASP A 130 0.49 20.38 27.14
C ASP A 130 -0.91 20.41 26.51
N MET A 131 -0.95 20.65 25.20
CA MET A 131 -2.18 20.50 24.41
C MET A 131 -2.10 19.23 23.59
N THR A 132 -2.82 18.20 24.03
CA THR A 132 -2.92 16.94 23.30
C THR A 132 -4.20 16.93 22.43
N TYR A 133 -4.03 16.63 21.14
CA TYR A 133 -5.15 16.41 20.23
C TYR A 133 -5.55 14.95 20.21
N VAL A 134 -6.75 14.65 20.70
CA VAL A 134 -7.32 13.31 20.67
C VAL A 134 -8.23 13.18 19.46
N ARG A 135 -8.02 12.11 18.68
CA ARG A 135 -8.80 11.83 17.48
C ARG A 135 -10.11 11.15 17.88
N THR A 136 -11.25 11.77 17.55
CA THR A 136 -12.59 11.21 17.80
C THR A 136 -13.29 10.84 16.49
N TRP A 137 -14.38 10.08 16.58
CA TRP A 137 -15.18 9.66 15.41
C TRP A 137 -15.88 10.83 14.71
N SER A 138 -16.11 11.94 15.42
CA SER A 138 -16.77 13.15 14.95
C SER A 138 -15.81 14.31 14.62
N GLY A 139 -14.50 14.16 14.84
CA GLY A 139 -13.53 15.22 14.54
C GLY A 139 -12.24 15.14 15.37
N TRP A 140 -11.65 16.30 15.63
CA TRP A 140 -10.50 16.44 16.53
C TRP A 140 -10.98 17.10 17.82
N TRP A 141 -10.84 16.42 18.95
CA TRP A 141 -11.08 17.01 20.26
C TRP A 141 -9.77 17.56 20.81
N ARG A 142 -9.81 18.81 21.28
CA ARG A 142 -8.67 19.45 21.96
C ARG A 142 -8.89 19.30 23.46
N SER A 143 -8.13 18.41 24.08
CA SER A 143 -8.07 18.31 25.55
C SER A 143 -6.86 19.10 26.04
N SER A 144 -7.08 20.04 26.95
CA SER A 144 -6.01 20.73 27.66
C SER A 144 -5.88 20.09 29.03
N TRP A 145 -4.68 19.64 29.39
CA TRP A 145 -4.35 19.18 30.73
C TRP A 145 -3.37 20.18 31.34
N THR A 146 -3.72 20.71 32.51
CA THR A 146 -2.82 21.51 33.33
C THR A 146 -2.20 20.57 34.35
N CYS A 147 -0.90 20.32 34.25
CA CYS A 147 -0.19 19.55 35.26
C CYS A 147 0.31 20.51 36.34
N THR A 148 -0.37 20.53 37.49
CA THR A 148 0.03 21.34 38.65
C THR A 148 0.93 20.48 39.53
N HIS A 149 2.24 20.48 39.31
CA HIS A 149 3.19 19.91 40.27
C HIS A 149 4.49 20.71 40.27
N GLY A 150 4.87 21.15 41.47
CA GLY A 150 6.11 21.88 41.75
C GLY A 150 5.83 23.04 42.65
#